data_AF-F4W838-F1
#
_entry.id   AF-F4W838-F1
#
_cell.length_a   1.000
_cell.length_b   1.000
_cell.length_c   1.000
_cell.angle_alpha   90.00
_cell.angle_beta   90.00
_cell.angle_gamma   90.00
#
_symmetry.space_group_name_H-M   'P 1'
#
loop_
_entity.id
_entity.type
_entity.pdbx_description
1 polymer ?
#
loop_
_entity_poly.entity_id
_entity_poly.type
_entity_poly.pdbx_seq_one_letter_code
_entity_poly.pdbx_strand_id
1 'polypeptide(L)' 'KVDPNGKPTMSAHPARFSVEDKYSRERIIMKRRFGLLLTQQPQPSY' A
#
# COMPACT_ATOMS: atom_id res chain seq x y z
N LYS A 1 1.66 -19.16 9.98
CA LYS A 1 0.83 -19.89 8.99
C LYS A 1 1.37 -19.54 7.60
N VAL A 2 1.52 -20.53 6.73
CA VAL A 2 2.00 -20.37 5.36
C VAL A 2 0.86 -20.66 4.38
N ASP A 3 0.88 -20.02 3.22
CA ASP A 3 -0.03 -20.29 2.11
C ASP A 3 0.39 -21.58 1.36
N PRO A 4 -0.42 -22.08 0.40
CA PRO A 4 -0.05 -23.26 -0.40
C PRO A 4 1.24 -23.11 -1.22
N ASN A 5 1.74 -21.89 -1.41
CA ASN A 5 2.99 -21.60 -2.11
C ASN A 5 4.17 -21.42 -1.13
N GLY A 6 3.98 -21.71 0.16
CA GLY A 6 4.99 -21.57 1.21
C GLY A 6 5.25 -20.13 1.68
N LYS A 7 4.43 -19.14 1.26
CA LYS A 7 4.56 -17.74 1.67
C LYS A 7 3.87 -17.49 3.01
N PRO A 8 4.36 -16.56 3.85
CA PRO A 8 3.67 -16.21 5.10
C PRO A 8 2.27 -15.67 4.81
N THR A 9 1.27 -16.13 5.56
CA THR A 9 -0.10 -15.62 5.44
C THR A 9 -0.25 -14.27 6.12
N MET A 10 -1.08 -13.39 5.55
CA MET A 10 -1.45 -12.10 6.13
C MET A 10 -2.91 -12.07 6.61
N SER A 11 -3.26 -11.08 7.43
CA SER A 11 -4.66 -10.82 7.78
C SER A 11 -5.46 -10.49 6.52
N ALA A 12 -6.65 -11.07 6.40
CA ALA A 12 -7.60 -10.74 5.33
C ALA A 12 -8.34 -9.42 5.58
N HIS A 13 -8.26 -8.89 6.80
CA HIS A 13 -8.91 -7.63 7.15
C HIS A 13 -8.04 -6.43 6.72
N PRO A 14 -8.65 -5.33 6.26
CA PRO A 14 -7.91 -4.12 5.93
C PRO A 14 -7.23 -3.53 7.17
N ALA A 15 -6.19 -2.73 6.95
CA ALA A 15 -5.58 -1.94 8.02
C ALA A 15 -6.61 -1.00 8.65
N ARG A 16 -6.59 -0.86 9.98
CA ARG A 16 -7.52 -0.01 10.71
C ARG A 16 -7.30 1.46 10.34
N PHE A 17 -8.38 2.18 10.05
CA PHE A 17 -8.33 3.63 9.88
C PHE A 17 -7.99 4.34 11.21
N SER A 18 -7.11 5.34 11.14
CA SER A 18 -6.83 6.26 12.23
C SER A 18 -6.88 7.69 11.70
N VAL A 19 -7.48 8.58 12.48
CA VAL A 19 -7.61 9.99 12.08
C VAL A 19 -6.25 10.69 12.05
N GLU A 20 -5.39 10.38 13.03
CA GLU A 20 -4.06 10.98 13.14
C GLU A 20 -3.12 10.55 12.00
N ASP A 21 -3.27 9.33 11.49
CA ASP A 21 -2.42 8.74 10.45
C ASP A 21 -0.92 9.10 10.60
N LYS A 22 -0.38 8.79 11.78
CA LYS A 22 0.98 9.16 12.23
C LYS A 22 2.09 8.86 11.23
N TYR A 23 1.93 7.82 10.41
CA TYR A 23 2.93 7.37 9.43
C TYR A 23 2.55 7.70 7.97
N SER A 24 1.64 8.64 7.77
CA SER A 24 1.19 9.10 6.45
C SER A 24 2.36 9.60 5.59
N ARG A 25 3.25 10.41 6.19
CA ARG A 25 4.41 11.01 5.51
C ARG A 25 5.35 9.95 4.96
N GLU A 26 5.73 8.99 5.79
CA GLU A 26 6.64 7.89 5.44
C GLU A 26 6.02 7.01 4.36
N ARG A 27 4.72 6.71 4.49
CA ARG A 27 3.96 5.92 3.51
C ARG A 27 3.94 6.59 2.14
N ILE A 28 3.70 7.90 2.09
CA ILE A 28 3.69 8.67 0.83
C ILE A 28 5.10 8.73 0.22
N ILE A 29 6.14 8.97 1.03
CA ILE A 29 7.53 8.99 0.56
C ILE A 29 7.92 7.63 -0.04
N MET A 30 7.59 6.53 0.63
CA MET A 30 7.84 5.19 0.08
C MET A 30 7.13 4.97 -1.25
N LYS A 31 5.83 5.26 -1.34
CA LYS A 31 5.08 5.12 -2.59
C LYS A 31 5.70 5.95 -3.72
N ARG A 32 6.12 7.18 -3.43
CA ARG A 32 6.77 8.06 -4.41
C ARG A 32 8.09 7.48 -4.94
N ARG A 33 8.94 6.93 -4.06
CA ARG A 33 10.23 6.33 -4.45
C ARG A 33 10.07 5.16 -5.41
N PHE A 34 9.00 4.38 -5.26
CA PHE A 34 8.72 3.21 -6.11
C PHE A 34 7.75 3.49 -7.27
N GLY A 35 7.38 4.76 -7.53
CA GLY A 35 6.49 5.09 -8.64
C GLY A 35 5.03 4.62 -8.45
N LEU A 36 4.61 4.30 -7.22
CA LEU A 36 3.30 3.72 -6.93
C LEU A 36 2.18 4.74 -6.71
N LEU A 37 2.48 6.04 -6.77
CA LEU A 37 1.43 7.06 -6.67
C LEU A 37 0.66 7.14 -7.99
N LEU A 38 -0.67 7.20 -7.91
CA LEU A 38 -1.53 7.38 -9.10
C LEU A 38 -1.18 8.65 -9.88
N THR A 39 -0.73 9.70 -9.18
CA THR A 39 -0.30 10.96 -9.79
C THR A 39 0.99 10.84 -10.60
N GLN A 40 1.73 9.72 -10.48
CA GLN A 40 2.90 9.42 -11.29
C GLN A 40 2.54 8.61 -12.55
N GLN A 41 1.31 8.07 -12.63
CA GLN A 41 0.85 7.27 -13.76
C GLN A 41 0.30 8.17 -14.88
N PRO A 42 0.36 7.75 -16.15
CA PRO A 42 -0.28 8.47 -17.24
C PRO A 42 -1.79 8.55 -17.01
N GLN A 43 -2.42 9.59 -17.58
CA GLN A 43 -3.88 9.72 -17.54
C GLN A 43 -4.53 8.48 -18.16
N PRO A 44 -5.58 7.91 -17.54
CA PRO A 44 -6.31 6.80 -18.12
C PRO A 44 -6.93 7.23 -19.47
N SER A 45 -6.70 6.44 -20.52
CA SER A 45 -7.45 6.57 -21.77
C SER A 45 -8.74 5.79 -21.63
N TYR A 46 -9.88 6.46 -21.75
CA TYR A 46 -11.20 5.85 -21.81
C TYR A 46 -11.68 5.75 -23.25
#